data_AF-A4KVN3-F1
#
_entry.id   AF-A4KVN3-F1
#
_cell.length_a   1.000
_cell.length_b   1.000
_cell.length_c   1.000
_cell.angle_alpha   90.00
_cell.angle_beta   90.00
_cell.angle_gamma   90.00
#
_symmetry.space_group_name_H-M   'P 1'
#
loop_
_entity.id
_entity.type
_entity.pdbx_description
1 polymer ?
#
loop_
_entity_poly.entity_id
_entity_poly.type
_entity_poly.pdbx_seq_one_letter_code
_entity_poly.pdbx_strand_id
1 'polypeptide(L)'
;MLCPPLATLAKKMADEAKEKVLQGNNWDYDKEAMERDRLSEKDREQEDEPPLQRTVTNHQVKELTEFLVERVGRAQRGELYKIDDYAPTDLANVITVDTGLMLIAMSECLEKRETAISATLDIIWGASKRIAPNATAGKSKDDVSLDVQKEFLSMWENHSRDGPLAAIGVAATYLLFDIEQRKGDKEHSRAVGALGVRLIDDIWEVIVTTKNIFGWNLTAEPLFTGKPPLQ
;
A
#
# COMPACT_ATOMS: atom_id res chain seq x y z
N MET A 1 31.43 -16.85 2.10
CA MET A 1 30.41 -17.45 2.98
C MET A 1 29.13 -17.56 2.17
N LEU A 2 28.55 -18.75 2.05
CA LEU A 2 27.35 -18.99 1.25
C LEU A 2 26.12 -18.53 2.05
N CYS A 3 25.36 -17.56 1.52
CA CYS A 3 24.05 -17.20 2.06
C CYS A 3 23.11 -18.42 1.96
N PRO A 4 22.32 -18.72 2.99
CA PRO A 4 21.37 -19.82 2.92
C PRO A 4 20.25 -19.49 1.91
N PRO A 5 19.67 -20.50 1.23
CA PRO A 5 18.54 -20.31 0.31
C PRO A 5 17.35 -19.64 1.00
N LEU A 6 16.65 -18.72 0.33
CA LEU A 6 15.44 -18.00 0.82
C LEU A 6 14.39 -18.90 1.49
N ALA A 7 14.24 -20.15 1.03
CA ALA A 7 13.35 -21.14 1.67
C ALA A 7 13.78 -21.52 3.11
N THR A 8 15.07 -21.47 3.40
CA THR A 8 15.67 -21.71 4.72
C THR A 8 15.43 -20.53 5.66
N LEU A 9 15.43 -19.31 5.11
CA LEU A 9 15.11 -18.09 5.85
C LEU A 9 13.61 -18.03 6.18
N ALA A 10 12.74 -18.30 5.21
CA ALA A 10 11.29 -18.37 5.41
C ALA A 10 10.90 -19.41 6.47
N LYS A 11 11.57 -20.57 6.46
CA LYS A 11 11.37 -21.62 7.47
C LYS A 11 11.87 -21.19 8.86
N LYS A 12 13.06 -20.59 8.94
CA LYS A 12 13.63 -20.10 10.21
C LYS A 12 12.79 -18.98 10.82
N MET A 13 12.27 -18.06 10.00
CA MET A 13 11.39 -16.97 10.45
C MET A 13 9.99 -17.48 10.85
N ALA A 14 9.47 -18.51 10.17
CA ALA A 14 8.24 -19.18 10.59
C ALA A 14 8.41 -19.91 11.94
N ASP A 15 9.57 -20.53 12.16
CA ASP A 15 9.91 -21.20 13.43
C ASP A 15 10.12 -20.17 14.58
N GLU A 16 10.76 -19.02 14.31
CA GLU A 16 10.92 -17.92 15.28
C GLU A 16 9.60 -17.17 15.58
N ALA A 17 8.70 -17.05 14.59
CA ALA A 17 7.35 -16.53 14.78
C ALA A 17 6.48 -17.51 15.61
N LYS A 18 6.64 -18.82 15.40
CA LYS A 18 5.96 -19.87 16.18
C LYS A 18 6.33 -19.84 17.66
N GLU A 19 7.59 -19.52 17.99
CA GLU A 19 8.06 -19.43 19.38
C GLU A 19 7.54 -18.17 20.09
N LYS A 20 7.31 -17.07 19.36
CA LYS A 20 6.73 -15.82 19.90
C LYS A 20 5.20 -15.83 19.97
N VAL A 21 4.52 -16.56 19.10
CA VAL A 21 3.04 -16.57 18.99
C VAL A 21 2.37 -17.56 19.95
N LEU A 22 3.10 -18.52 20.52
CA LEU A 22 2.59 -19.38 21.59
C LEU A 22 2.25 -18.62 22.90
N GLN A 23 2.50 -17.30 22.96
CA GLN A 23 2.11 -16.42 24.07
C GLN A 23 1.02 -15.39 23.71
N GLY A 24 0.50 -15.36 22.48
CA GLY A 24 -0.48 -14.36 22.03
C GLY A 24 -1.55 -14.95 21.12
N ASN A 25 -2.68 -15.30 21.72
CA ASN A 25 -3.79 -16.04 21.12
C ASN A 25 -4.45 -15.39 19.89
N ASN A 26 -4.60 -16.22 18.85
CA ASN A 26 -5.84 -16.52 18.12
C ASN A 26 -6.55 -15.41 17.30
N TRP A 27 -6.21 -15.31 16.02
CA TRP A 27 -7.04 -14.62 15.01
C TRP A 27 -7.91 -15.63 14.25
N ASP A 28 -9.04 -15.99 14.85
CA ASP A 28 -10.25 -16.30 14.09
C ASP A 28 -11.08 -15.02 14.08
N TYR A 29 -11.20 -14.38 12.91
CA TYR A 29 -12.02 -13.19 12.73
C TYR A 29 -13.49 -13.55 12.92
N ASP A 30 -13.98 -13.36 14.14
CA ASP A 30 -15.32 -13.74 14.57
C ASP A 30 -16.37 -12.75 14.07
N LYS A 31 -17.46 -13.28 13.51
CA LYS A 31 -18.55 -12.50 12.89
C LYS A 31 -19.24 -11.53 13.86
N GLU A 32 -19.10 -11.77 15.17
CA GLU A 32 -19.69 -10.95 16.24
C GLU A 32 -18.91 -9.65 16.53
N ALA A 33 -17.65 -9.54 16.10
CA ALA A 33 -16.90 -8.28 16.17
C ALA A 33 -17.45 -7.27 15.14
N MET A 34 -17.82 -7.75 13.94
CA MET A 34 -18.43 -6.96 12.86
C MET A 34 -19.75 -6.28 13.26
N GLU A 35 -20.56 -6.89 14.13
CA GLU A 35 -21.85 -6.30 14.55
C GLU A 35 -21.70 -5.27 15.69
N ARG A 36 -20.65 -5.38 16.51
CA ARG A 36 -20.39 -4.39 17.58
C ARG A 36 -19.86 -3.06 17.04
N ASP A 37 -19.07 -3.08 15.96
CA ASP A 37 -18.49 -1.87 15.39
C ASP A 37 -19.54 -0.99 14.66
N ARG A 38 -20.57 -1.60 14.06
CA ARG A 38 -21.71 -0.86 13.46
C ARG A 38 -22.47 0.01 14.46
N LEU A 39 -22.49 -0.37 15.74
CA LEU A 39 -23.19 0.39 16.78
C LEU A 39 -22.35 1.58 17.31
N SER A 40 -21.05 1.60 17.03
CA SER A 40 -20.13 2.71 17.38
C SER A 40 -20.15 3.86 16.35
N GLU A 41 -20.88 3.73 15.23
CA GLU A 41 -20.89 4.69 14.12
C GLU A 41 -21.61 6.02 14.41
N LYS A 42 -22.27 6.16 15.56
CA LYS A 42 -23.09 7.36 15.86
C LYS A 42 -22.37 8.54 16.51
N ASP A 43 -21.16 8.36 17.05
CA ASP A 43 -20.56 9.34 17.98
C ASP A 43 -19.13 9.79 17.60
N ARG A 44 -18.75 9.84 16.32
CA ARG A 44 -17.43 10.39 15.93
C ARG A 44 -17.56 11.64 15.06
N GLU A 45 -16.94 12.69 15.58
CA GLU A 45 -16.90 14.06 15.07
C GLU A 45 -16.46 14.09 13.61
N GLN A 46 -17.15 14.90 12.80
CA GLN A 46 -16.77 15.21 11.43
C GLN A 46 -15.42 15.94 11.45
N GLU A 47 -14.33 15.24 11.09
CA GLU A 47 -13.17 15.93 10.56
C GLU A 47 -13.63 16.67 9.29
N ASP A 48 -13.30 17.97 9.16
CA ASP A 48 -13.66 18.81 8.02
C ASP A 48 -12.94 18.30 6.75
N GLU A 49 -13.48 17.27 6.11
CA GLU A 49 -13.02 16.76 4.83
C GLU A 49 -13.24 17.84 3.75
N PRO A 50 -12.21 18.18 2.94
CA PRO A 50 -12.38 19.16 1.88
C PRO A 50 -13.35 18.62 0.81
N PRO A 51 -14.05 19.50 0.07
CA PRO A 51 -14.96 19.07 -0.99
C PRO A 51 -14.21 18.32 -2.09
N LEU A 52 -14.85 17.28 -2.62
CA LEU A 52 -14.32 16.52 -3.76
C LEU A 52 -14.05 17.44 -4.95
N GLN A 53 -12.89 17.24 -5.57
CA GLN A 53 -12.47 18.03 -6.73
C GLN A 53 -12.99 17.39 -8.03
N ARG A 54 -13.29 18.21 -9.03
CA ARG A 54 -13.75 17.74 -10.36
C ARG A 54 -12.63 17.33 -11.30
N THR A 55 -11.46 17.92 -11.11
CA THR A 55 -10.33 17.85 -12.02
C THR A 55 -9.03 17.78 -11.23
N VAL A 56 -8.04 17.05 -11.74
CA VAL A 56 -6.67 17.12 -11.25
C VAL A 56 -5.94 18.23 -11.98
N THR A 57 -5.26 19.10 -11.25
CA THR A 57 -4.44 20.16 -11.82
C THR A 57 -3.10 19.63 -12.32
N ASN A 58 -2.50 20.31 -13.30
CA ASN A 58 -1.14 19.98 -13.76
C ASN A 58 -0.10 20.06 -12.62
N HIS A 59 -0.35 20.91 -11.62
CA HIS A 59 0.50 21.02 -10.44
C HIS A 59 0.46 19.74 -9.61
N GLN A 60 -0.75 19.26 -9.27
CA GLN A 60 -0.93 18.03 -8.49
C GLN A 60 -0.32 16.81 -9.21
N VAL A 61 -0.51 16.69 -10.53
CA VAL A 61 0.14 15.62 -11.33
C VAL A 61 1.66 15.71 -11.23
N LYS A 62 2.23 16.92 -11.32
CA LYS A 62 3.67 17.12 -11.23
C LYS A 62 4.21 16.76 -9.84
N GLU A 63 3.55 17.19 -8.77
CA GLU A 63 3.94 16.88 -7.40
C GLU A 63 3.89 15.38 -7.12
N LEU A 64 2.82 14.70 -7.51
CA LEU A 64 2.73 13.24 -7.38
C LEU A 64 3.76 12.50 -8.21
N THR A 65 4.10 13.01 -9.39
CA THR A 65 5.19 12.46 -10.21
C THR A 65 6.54 12.61 -9.51
N GLU A 66 6.80 13.77 -8.90
CA GLU A 66 8.04 14.03 -8.16
C GLU A 66 8.14 13.17 -6.91
N PHE A 67 7.04 13.04 -6.18
CA PHE A 67 6.92 12.15 -5.04
C PHE A 67 7.18 10.68 -5.43
N LEU A 68 6.57 10.19 -6.52
CA LEU A 68 6.82 8.82 -7.00
C LEU A 68 8.30 8.59 -7.38
N VAL A 69 8.93 9.54 -8.06
CA VAL A 69 10.36 9.44 -8.44
C VAL A 69 11.26 9.42 -7.20
N GLU A 70 10.95 10.25 -6.20
CA GLU A 70 11.68 10.30 -4.93
C GLU A 70 11.57 8.97 -4.17
N ARG A 71 10.35 8.42 -4.06
CA ARG A 71 10.11 7.11 -3.45
C ARG A 71 10.81 5.97 -4.16
N VAL A 72 10.76 5.92 -5.50
CA VAL A 72 11.52 4.90 -6.25
C VAL A 72 13.02 5.01 -5.97
N GLY A 73 13.55 6.23 -5.86
CA GLY A 73 14.95 6.45 -5.46
C GLY A 73 15.27 5.95 -4.05
N ARG A 74 14.38 6.18 -3.08
CA ARG A 74 14.49 5.64 -1.70
C ARG A 74 14.42 4.12 -1.67
N ALA A 75 13.48 3.52 -2.39
CA ALA A 75 13.35 2.07 -2.52
C ALA A 75 14.60 1.44 -3.15
N GLN A 76 15.18 2.06 -4.19
CA GLN A 76 16.44 1.61 -4.80
C GLN A 76 17.62 1.63 -3.82
N ARG A 77 17.63 2.54 -2.83
CA ARG A 77 18.62 2.58 -1.75
C ARG A 77 18.30 1.64 -0.57
N GLY A 78 17.18 0.92 -0.64
CA GLY A 78 16.70 0.05 0.43
C GLY A 78 16.14 0.81 1.64
N GLU A 79 15.64 2.03 1.44
CA GLU A 79 15.09 2.89 2.50
C GLU A 79 13.56 2.76 2.65
N LEU A 80 12.89 2.09 1.71
CA LEU A 80 11.44 1.86 1.69
C LEU A 80 11.13 0.39 1.49
N TYR A 81 9.97 -0.02 2.01
CA TYR A 81 9.43 -1.38 1.91
C TYR A 81 10.40 -2.44 2.44
N LYS A 82 11.15 -2.09 3.48
CA LYS A 82 12.22 -2.93 4.02
C LYS A 82 11.71 -3.81 5.16
N ILE A 83 11.94 -5.12 5.06
CA ILE A 83 11.61 -6.11 6.10
C ILE A 83 12.88 -6.88 6.46
N ASP A 84 13.35 -6.77 7.71
CA ASP A 84 14.50 -7.53 8.26
C ASP A 84 15.72 -7.58 7.31
N ASP A 85 16.10 -6.43 6.77
CA ASP A 85 17.20 -6.27 5.79
C ASP A 85 16.94 -6.66 4.34
N TYR A 86 15.73 -7.13 4.03
CA TYR A 86 15.27 -7.37 2.66
C TYR A 86 14.51 -6.16 2.13
N ALA A 87 14.96 -5.63 1.00
CA ALA A 87 14.29 -4.57 0.24
C ALA A 87 13.79 -5.10 -1.11
N PRO A 88 12.77 -4.49 -1.72
CA PRO A 88 12.28 -4.90 -3.03
C PRO A 88 13.38 -4.75 -4.08
N THR A 89 13.53 -5.77 -4.93
CA THR A 89 14.54 -5.76 -6.00
C THR A 89 14.00 -5.27 -7.34
N ASP A 90 12.68 -5.37 -7.55
CA ASP A 90 12.02 -4.90 -8.77
C ASP A 90 11.34 -3.55 -8.55
N LEU A 91 11.93 -2.51 -9.13
CA LEU A 91 11.40 -1.14 -9.06
C LEU A 91 10.06 -0.98 -9.80
N ALA A 92 9.74 -1.87 -10.76
CA ALA A 92 8.44 -1.86 -11.41
C ALA A 92 7.31 -2.25 -10.43
N ASN A 93 7.59 -3.17 -9.50
CA ASN A 93 6.63 -3.54 -8.45
C ASN A 93 6.46 -2.41 -7.43
N VAL A 94 7.52 -1.67 -7.12
CA VAL A 94 7.44 -0.45 -6.29
C VAL A 94 6.55 0.60 -6.95
N ILE A 95 6.79 0.90 -8.23
CA ILE A 95 5.96 1.85 -9.01
C ILE A 95 4.50 1.38 -9.01
N THR A 96 4.27 0.09 -9.18
CA THR A 96 2.93 -0.51 -9.22
C THR A 96 2.19 -0.34 -7.89
N VAL A 97 2.84 -0.65 -6.77
CA VAL A 97 2.26 -0.49 -5.43
C VAL A 97 1.97 0.97 -5.14
N ASP A 98 2.96 1.86 -5.28
CA ASP A 98 2.80 3.30 -4.98
C ASP A 98 1.67 3.92 -5.81
N THR A 99 1.60 3.60 -7.11
CA THR A 99 0.57 4.17 -7.99
C THR A 99 -0.81 3.57 -7.75
N GLY A 100 -0.91 2.34 -7.24
CA GLY A 100 -2.16 1.76 -6.75
C GLY A 100 -2.69 2.51 -5.52
N LEU A 101 -1.79 2.85 -4.59
CA LEU A 101 -2.12 3.62 -3.39
C LEU A 101 -2.49 5.08 -3.73
N MET A 102 -1.77 5.70 -4.67
CA MET A 102 -2.13 7.02 -5.19
C MET A 102 -3.51 7.01 -5.87
N LEU A 103 -3.82 5.96 -6.65
CA LEU A 103 -5.14 5.83 -7.28
C LEU A 103 -6.26 5.73 -6.23
N ILE A 104 -6.04 4.97 -5.15
CA ILE A 104 -6.98 4.89 -4.01
C ILE A 104 -7.20 6.28 -3.42
N ALA A 105 -6.14 6.96 -3.01
CA ALA A 105 -6.21 8.26 -2.36
C ALA A 105 -6.86 9.32 -3.26
N MET A 106 -6.51 9.35 -4.55
CA MET A 106 -7.11 10.26 -5.53
C MET A 106 -8.59 9.98 -5.75
N SER A 107 -9.02 8.71 -5.74
CA SER A 107 -10.43 8.34 -5.91
C SER A 107 -11.29 8.82 -4.74
N GLU A 108 -10.71 9.00 -3.56
CA GLU A 108 -11.38 9.60 -2.40
C GLU A 108 -11.35 11.15 -2.42
N CYS A 109 -10.52 11.76 -3.27
CA CYS A 109 -10.40 13.21 -3.41
C CYS A 109 -11.17 13.77 -4.61
N LEU A 110 -11.62 12.91 -5.53
CA LEU A 110 -12.17 13.30 -6.83
C LEU A 110 -13.61 12.83 -6.99
N GLU A 111 -14.45 13.65 -7.63
CA GLU A 111 -15.85 13.31 -7.91
C GLU A 111 -15.99 12.11 -8.88
N LYS A 112 -14.99 11.88 -9.75
CA LYS A 112 -15.04 10.87 -10.82
C LYS A 112 -13.82 9.97 -10.78
N ARG A 113 -14.07 8.66 -10.74
CA ARG A 113 -13.05 7.60 -10.77
C ARG A 113 -12.19 7.68 -12.03
N GLU A 114 -12.79 7.96 -13.18
CA GLU A 114 -12.07 8.05 -14.47
C GLU A 114 -11.02 9.16 -14.46
N THR A 115 -11.28 10.25 -13.73
CA THR A 115 -10.30 11.33 -13.56
C THR A 115 -9.08 10.84 -12.76
N ALA A 116 -9.29 10.07 -11.69
CA ALA A 116 -8.20 9.47 -10.90
C ALA A 116 -7.38 8.47 -11.73
N ILE A 117 -8.05 7.62 -12.52
CA ILE A 117 -7.40 6.65 -13.42
C ILE A 117 -6.55 7.37 -14.47
N SER A 118 -7.09 8.40 -15.13
CA SER A 118 -6.34 9.17 -16.13
C SER A 118 -5.12 9.88 -15.50
N ALA A 119 -5.28 10.47 -14.32
CA ALA A 119 -4.17 11.12 -13.62
C ALA A 119 -3.09 10.12 -13.21
N THR A 120 -3.48 8.92 -12.75
CA THR A 120 -2.54 7.83 -12.42
C THR A 120 -1.68 7.45 -13.61
N LEU A 121 -2.29 7.36 -14.81
CA LEU A 121 -1.56 7.08 -16.05
C LEU A 121 -0.53 8.17 -16.37
N ASP A 122 -0.93 9.43 -16.23
CA ASP A 122 -0.04 10.57 -16.49
C ASP A 122 1.13 10.63 -15.47
N ILE A 123 0.88 10.27 -14.20
CA ILE A 123 1.90 10.17 -13.15
C ILE A 123 2.91 9.05 -13.47
N ILE A 124 2.43 7.84 -13.77
CA ILE A 124 3.29 6.70 -14.13
C ILE A 124 4.14 7.05 -15.35
N TRP A 125 3.52 7.62 -16.38
CA TRP A 125 4.23 7.99 -17.60
C TRP A 125 5.28 9.09 -17.35
N GLY A 126 4.92 10.10 -16.56
CA GLY A 126 5.82 11.18 -16.15
C GLY A 126 7.03 10.65 -15.37
N ALA A 127 6.81 9.74 -14.42
CA ALA A 127 7.87 9.15 -13.61
C ALA A 127 8.76 8.21 -14.45
N SER A 128 8.15 7.38 -15.30
CA SER A 128 8.86 6.43 -16.16
C SER A 128 9.87 7.11 -17.09
N LYS A 129 9.51 8.28 -17.66
CA LYS A 129 10.44 9.07 -18.48
C LYS A 129 11.67 9.56 -17.72
N ARG A 130 11.55 9.77 -16.41
CA ARG A 130 12.63 10.24 -15.54
C ARG A 130 13.49 9.08 -15.03
N ILE A 131 12.85 7.97 -14.64
CA ILE A 131 13.52 6.80 -14.06
C ILE A 131 14.19 5.94 -15.13
N ALA A 132 13.51 5.73 -16.26
CA ALA A 132 13.94 4.81 -17.32
C ALA A 132 13.69 5.38 -18.72
N PRO A 133 14.36 6.50 -19.11
CA PRO A 133 14.10 7.19 -20.37
C PRO A 133 14.23 6.26 -21.60
N ASN A 134 15.23 5.37 -21.60
CA ASN A 134 15.45 4.42 -22.69
C ASN A 134 14.32 3.38 -22.82
N ALA A 135 13.70 2.98 -21.71
CA ALA A 135 12.60 1.99 -21.71
C ALA A 135 11.28 2.59 -22.23
N THR A 136 11.15 3.92 -22.18
CA THR A 136 9.99 4.68 -22.67
C THR A 136 10.16 5.23 -24.09
N ALA A 137 11.37 5.17 -24.66
CA ALA A 137 11.64 5.68 -25.98
C ALA A 137 10.80 4.95 -27.06
N GLY A 138 10.05 5.72 -27.85
CA GLY A 138 9.21 5.18 -28.91
C GLY A 138 7.94 4.45 -28.46
N LYS A 139 7.61 4.47 -27.16
CA LYS A 139 6.38 3.89 -26.61
C LYS A 139 5.29 4.93 -26.37
N SER A 140 4.02 4.52 -26.34
CA SER A 140 2.91 5.38 -25.95
C SER A 140 2.57 5.20 -24.47
N LYS A 141 1.98 6.24 -23.87
CA LYS A 141 1.36 6.11 -22.55
C LYS A 141 0.17 5.15 -22.57
N ASP A 142 -0.48 5.02 -23.72
CA ASP A 142 -1.67 4.17 -23.88
C ASP A 142 -1.33 2.67 -23.81
N ASP A 143 -0.04 2.31 -23.90
CA ASP A 143 0.45 0.94 -23.77
C ASP A 143 0.58 0.48 -22.30
N VAL A 144 0.41 1.40 -21.34
CA VAL A 144 0.55 1.11 -19.91
C VAL A 144 -0.78 0.58 -19.35
N SER A 145 -0.78 -0.68 -18.92
CA SER A 145 -1.91 -1.26 -18.18
C SER A 145 -1.93 -0.75 -16.73
N LEU A 146 -3.13 -0.53 -16.21
CA LEU A 146 -3.41 -0.17 -14.81
C LEU A 146 -4.20 -1.27 -14.08
N ASP A 147 -4.17 -2.51 -14.57
CA ASP A 147 -5.03 -3.57 -14.05
C ASP A 147 -4.75 -3.87 -12.57
N VAL A 148 -3.48 -3.93 -12.17
CA VAL A 148 -3.10 -4.15 -10.76
C VAL A 148 -3.50 -2.98 -9.85
N GLN A 149 -3.35 -1.74 -10.32
CA GLN A 149 -3.78 -0.55 -9.59
C GLN A 149 -5.31 -0.54 -9.41
N LYS A 150 -6.06 -0.95 -10.44
CA LYS A 150 -7.51 -1.10 -10.36
C LYS A 150 -7.92 -2.23 -9.42
N GLU A 151 -7.14 -3.31 -9.33
CA GLU A 151 -7.34 -4.35 -8.33
C GLU A 151 -7.16 -3.80 -6.91
N PHE A 152 -6.13 -2.98 -6.66
CA PHE A 152 -5.93 -2.32 -5.37
C PHE A 152 -7.12 -1.43 -5.01
N LEU A 153 -7.60 -0.61 -5.96
CA LEU A 153 -8.81 0.20 -5.77
C LEU A 153 -10.05 -0.66 -5.50
N SER A 154 -10.22 -1.76 -6.22
CA SER A 154 -11.32 -2.71 -5.98
C SER A 154 -11.22 -3.35 -4.59
N MET A 155 -10.01 -3.71 -4.13
CA MET A 155 -9.80 -4.21 -2.78
C MET A 155 -10.18 -3.15 -1.75
N TRP A 156 -9.81 -1.89 -1.97
CA TRP A 156 -10.16 -0.77 -1.11
C TRP A 156 -11.68 -0.59 -0.98
N GLU A 157 -12.38 -0.53 -2.11
CA GLU A 157 -13.82 -0.28 -2.16
C GLU A 157 -14.67 -1.42 -1.59
N ASN A 158 -14.16 -2.66 -1.63
CA ASN A 158 -14.93 -3.86 -1.25
C ASN A 158 -14.65 -4.37 0.17
N HIS A 159 -13.76 -3.74 0.95
CA HIS A 159 -13.51 -4.10 2.36
C HIS A 159 -14.21 -3.13 3.33
N SER A 160 -14.55 -3.59 4.54
CA SER A 160 -15.01 -2.72 5.64
C SER A 160 -13.91 -1.74 6.04
N ARG A 161 -14.25 -0.57 6.63
CA ARG A 161 -13.37 0.61 6.81
C ARG A 161 -11.94 0.32 7.34
N ASP A 162 -11.74 -0.69 8.21
CA ASP A 162 -10.42 -1.03 8.78
C ASP A 162 -9.72 -2.23 8.09
N GLY A 163 -10.41 -2.95 7.20
CA GLY A 163 -9.88 -4.08 6.44
C GLY A 163 -9.02 -3.78 5.20
N PRO A 164 -9.19 -2.65 4.46
CA PRO A 164 -8.58 -2.52 3.14
C PRO A 164 -7.06 -2.31 3.21
N LEU A 165 -6.55 -1.57 4.20
CA LEU A 165 -5.12 -1.36 4.37
C LEU A 165 -4.36 -2.68 4.61
N ALA A 166 -4.91 -3.57 5.44
CA ALA A 166 -4.32 -4.87 5.69
C ALA A 166 -4.34 -5.77 4.44
N ALA A 167 -5.45 -5.77 3.69
CA ALA A 167 -5.56 -6.51 2.44
C ALA A 167 -4.57 -6.02 1.38
N ILE A 168 -4.41 -4.69 1.26
CA ILE A 168 -3.43 -4.08 0.36
C ILE A 168 -2.01 -4.38 0.82
N GLY A 169 -1.72 -4.33 2.13
CA GLY A 169 -0.42 -4.72 2.67
C GLY A 169 -0.03 -6.15 2.29
N VAL A 170 -0.99 -7.09 2.33
CA VAL A 170 -0.79 -8.46 1.86
C VAL A 170 -0.50 -8.50 0.35
N ALA A 171 -1.31 -7.83 -0.47
CA ALA A 171 -1.12 -7.81 -1.92
C ALA A 171 0.23 -7.17 -2.31
N ALA A 172 0.60 -6.06 -1.67
CA ALA A 172 1.88 -5.39 -1.83
C ALA A 172 3.04 -6.30 -1.44
N THR A 173 2.92 -7.07 -0.35
CA THR A 173 3.95 -8.03 0.06
C THR A 173 4.20 -9.10 -1.01
N TYR A 174 3.14 -9.66 -1.59
CA TYR A 174 3.28 -10.63 -2.68
C TYR A 174 4.03 -10.04 -3.88
N LEU A 175 3.68 -8.81 -4.28
CA LEU A 175 4.30 -8.12 -5.41
C LEU A 175 5.75 -7.72 -5.14
N LEU A 176 6.01 -7.04 -4.03
CA LEU A 176 7.32 -6.44 -3.73
C LEU A 176 8.42 -7.48 -3.51
N PHE A 177 8.05 -8.65 -2.97
CA PHE A 177 9.00 -9.71 -2.61
C PHE A 177 8.91 -10.95 -3.50
N ASP A 178 8.15 -10.89 -4.60
CA ASP A 178 7.95 -12.00 -5.55
C ASP A 178 7.60 -13.33 -4.84
N ILE A 179 6.68 -13.24 -3.88
CA ILE A 179 6.25 -14.41 -3.11
C ILE A 179 5.16 -15.14 -3.89
N GLU A 180 5.36 -16.42 -4.16
CA GLU A 180 4.36 -17.26 -4.81
C GLU A 180 3.14 -17.45 -3.90
N GLN A 181 1.94 -17.13 -4.39
CA GLN A 181 0.69 -17.33 -3.66
C GLN A 181 0.34 -18.82 -3.54
N ARG A 182 0.22 -19.30 -2.30
CA ARG A 182 -0.19 -20.69 -2.00
C ARG A 182 -1.65 -20.77 -1.59
N LYS A 183 -2.54 -20.95 -2.57
CA LYS A 183 -3.98 -21.05 -2.33
C LYS A 183 -4.31 -22.18 -1.34
N GLY A 184 -5.06 -21.85 -0.29
CA GLY A 184 -5.49 -22.81 0.73
C GLY A 184 -4.49 -23.04 1.87
N ASP A 185 -3.28 -22.50 1.78
CA ASP A 185 -2.28 -22.56 2.85
C ASP A 185 -2.50 -21.41 3.85
N LYS A 186 -3.15 -21.73 4.98
CA LYS A 186 -3.46 -20.76 6.03
C LYS A 186 -2.20 -20.26 6.75
N GLU A 187 -1.17 -21.08 6.88
CA GLU A 187 0.08 -20.67 7.55
C GLU A 187 0.85 -19.69 6.69
N HIS A 188 0.95 -19.98 5.39
CA HIS A 188 1.53 -19.06 4.42
C HIS A 188 0.77 -17.73 4.38
N SER A 189 -0.56 -17.78 4.33
CA SER A 189 -1.39 -16.56 4.30
C SER A 189 -1.20 -15.70 5.55
N ARG A 190 -1.09 -16.32 6.74
CA ARG A 190 -0.81 -15.62 8.00
C ARG A 190 0.60 -15.02 8.02
N ALA A 191 1.60 -15.74 7.53
CA ALA A 191 2.97 -15.24 7.46
C ALA A 191 3.06 -14.01 6.55
N VAL A 192 2.47 -14.06 5.35
CA VAL A 192 2.41 -12.91 4.43
C VAL A 192 1.60 -11.76 5.03
N GLY A 193 0.50 -12.04 5.75
CA GLY A 193 -0.25 -11.05 6.52
C GLY A 193 0.61 -10.29 7.52
N ALA A 194 1.39 -11.00 8.32
CA ALA A 194 2.29 -10.38 9.29
C ALA A 194 3.38 -9.51 8.63
N LEU A 195 3.86 -9.90 7.45
CA LEU A 195 4.78 -9.08 6.65
C LEU A 195 4.08 -7.83 6.12
N GLY A 196 2.85 -7.95 5.61
CA GLY A 196 2.07 -6.82 5.11
C GLY A 196 1.81 -5.73 6.15
N VAL A 197 1.59 -6.12 7.41
CA VAL A 197 1.45 -5.16 8.53
C VAL A 197 2.70 -4.29 8.69
N ARG A 198 3.88 -4.84 8.42
CA ARG A 198 5.15 -4.10 8.55
C ARG A 198 5.39 -3.10 7.43
N LEU A 199 4.64 -3.19 6.34
CA LEU A 199 4.68 -2.24 5.22
C LEU A 199 3.70 -1.09 5.40
N ILE A 200 2.84 -1.11 6.43
CA ILE A 200 1.74 -0.16 6.59
C ILE A 200 2.24 1.28 6.65
N ASP A 201 3.35 1.56 7.33
CA ASP A 201 3.86 2.94 7.45
C ASP A 201 4.25 3.51 6.07
N ASP A 202 4.97 2.71 5.28
CA ASP A 202 5.37 3.10 3.91
C ASP A 202 4.14 3.23 2.99
N ILE A 203 3.14 2.36 3.14
CA ILE A 203 1.88 2.40 2.41
C ILE A 203 1.06 3.65 2.78
N TRP A 204 0.99 3.96 4.08
CA TRP A 204 0.21 5.07 4.62
C TRP A 204 0.81 6.42 4.20
N GLU A 205 2.13 6.54 4.18
CA GLU A 205 2.83 7.73 3.67
C GLU A 205 2.36 8.09 2.25
N VAL A 206 2.15 7.09 1.38
CA VAL A 206 1.66 7.33 0.01
C VAL A 206 0.24 7.88 0.02
N ILE A 207 -0.66 7.29 0.81
CA ILE A 207 -2.06 7.71 0.90
C ILE A 207 -2.15 9.13 1.47
N VAL A 208 -1.50 9.40 2.60
CA VAL A 208 -1.51 10.70 3.28
C VAL A 208 -0.92 11.79 2.40
N THR A 209 0.26 11.56 1.82
CA THR A 209 0.92 12.56 0.97
C THR A 209 0.07 12.88 -0.25
N THR A 210 -0.55 11.86 -0.85
CA THR A 210 -1.46 12.05 -1.98
C THR A 210 -2.66 12.90 -1.57
N LYS A 211 -3.37 12.54 -0.50
CA LYS A 211 -4.52 13.31 -0.01
C LYS A 211 -4.15 14.75 0.35
N ASN A 212 -2.98 14.97 0.93
CA ASN A 212 -2.50 16.30 1.28
C ASN A 212 -2.22 17.18 0.06
N ILE A 213 -1.75 16.61 -1.05
CA ILE A 213 -1.64 17.31 -2.35
C ILE A 213 -3.03 17.73 -2.89
N PHE A 214 -4.09 17.02 -2.49
CA PHE A 214 -5.49 17.39 -2.77
C PHE A 214 -6.13 18.28 -1.69
N GLY A 215 -5.34 18.79 -0.75
CA GLY A 215 -5.79 19.77 0.25
C GLY A 215 -6.42 19.14 1.50
N TRP A 216 -6.30 17.83 1.69
CA TRP A 216 -6.57 17.23 3.00
C TRP A 216 -5.44 17.63 3.97
N ASN A 217 -5.73 17.69 5.27
CA ASN A 217 -4.73 18.02 6.29
C ASN A 217 -4.51 16.81 7.20
N LEU A 218 -4.00 15.72 6.63
CA LEU A 218 -3.72 14.49 7.35
C LEU A 218 -2.27 14.49 7.85
N THR A 219 -2.08 14.03 9.08
CA THR A 219 -0.74 13.72 9.60
C THR A 219 -0.33 12.32 9.14
N ALA A 220 0.96 12.13 8.88
CA ALA A 220 1.50 10.82 8.51
C ALA A 220 1.60 9.85 9.71
N GLU A 221 0.99 10.16 10.85
CA GLU A 221 0.97 9.25 11.98
C GLU A 221 0.15 7.99 11.60
N PRO A 222 0.72 6.78 11.71
CA PRO A 222 0.01 5.57 11.34
C PRO A 222 -1.19 5.36 12.28
N LEU A 223 -2.32 4.94 11.70
CA LEU A 223 -3.57 4.61 12.40
C LEU A 223 -3.41 3.52 13.49
N PHE A 224 -2.24 2.88 13.59
CA PHE A 224 -1.86 1.96 14.66
C PHE A 224 -0.84 2.55 15.64
N THR A 225 -1.01 3.80 16.07
CA THR A 225 -0.52 4.18 17.42
C THR A 225 -1.51 3.70 18.48
N GLY A 226 -1.70 2.38 18.53
CA GLY A 226 -2.11 1.74 19.77
C GLY A 226 -1.01 2.03 20.79
N LYS A 227 -1.09 3.17 21.49
CA LYS A 227 -0.31 3.40 22.70
C LYS A 227 -0.47 2.14 23.55
N PRO A 228 0.61 1.50 24.04
CA PRO A 228 0.43 0.59 25.15
C PRO A 228 -0.29 1.40 26.24
N PRO A 229 -1.36 0.88 26.86
CA PRO A 229 -1.97 1.59 27.97
C PRO A 229 -0.86 1.84 28.99
N LEU A 230 -0.53 3.11 29.19
CA LEU A 230 0.13 3.54 30.41
C LEU A 230 -0.88 3.34 31.52
N GLN A 231 -0.80 2.18 32.17
CA GLN A 231 -0.76 1.99 33.62
C GLN A 231 -0.69 0.50 33.95
#